data_AF-A0A3R8ZTG6-F1
#
_entry.id   AF-A0A3R8ZTG6-F1
#
_cell.length_a   1.000
_cell.length_b   1.000
_cell.length_c   1.000
_cell.angle_alpha   90.00
_cell.angle_beta   90.00
_cell.angle_gamma   90.00
#
_symmetry.space_group_name_H-M   'P 1'
#
loop_
_entity.id
_entity.type
_entity.pdbx_description
1 polymer ?
#
loop_
_entity_poly.entity_id
_entity_poly.type
_entity_poly.pdbx_seq_one_letter_code
_entity_poly.pdbx_strand_id
1 'polypeptide(L)'
;MRNLSFLLMTLCLFSTSAACSSVMVEENWGQFISNIAKGNSQTIAVLPGKIKAISHSITDPQAIELVEAISFALINKPLATLQATEEIGTSADTLVQRFDSGSICSVPAIMSYTKSSVLQYYALATEALKKAGKPAAECLNIMQAAMAEIQQEDERGEMKRGNKSFNSVRASG
;
A
#
# COMPACT_ATOMS: atom_id res chain seq x y z
N MET A 1 -22.57 -35.03 64.03
CA MET A 1 -22.85 -33.60 63.82
C MET A 1 -21.93 -33.10 62.71
N ARG A 2 -22.51 -32.36 61.77
CA ARG A 2 -21.95 -31.87 60.49
C ARG A 2 -20.79 -30.88 60.68
N ASN A 3 -19.80 -30.95 59.78
CA ASN A 3 -19.30 -29.86 58.91
C ASN A 3 -18.00 -30.34 58.23
N LEU A 4 -18.03 -30.81 56.98
CA LEU A 4 -17.80 -30.05 55.74
C LEU A 4 -16.52 -29.19 55.74
N SER A 5 -15.50 -29.62 55.00
CA SER A 5 -15.10 -29.00 53.71
C SER A 5 -13.59 -29.06 53.46
N PHE A 6 -13.25 -29.78 52.40
CA PHE A 6 -12.31 -29.39 51.33
C PHE A 6 -10.92 -28.86 51.72
N LEU A 7 -9.93 -29.76 51.69
CA LEU A 7 -8.53 -29.44 51.48
C LEU A 7 -7.96 -30.38 50.41
N LEU A 8 -8.16 -29.99 49.15
CA LEU A 8 -7.48 -30.54 47.98
C LEU A 8 -7.11 -29.34 47.09
N MET A 9 -6.03 -28.64 47.48
CA MET A 9 -5.35 -27.71 46.57
C MET A 9 -4.61 -28.54 45.52
N THR A 10 -5.27 -28.78 44.40
CA THR A 10 -4.64 -29.22 43.16
C THR A 10 -3.80 -28.08 42.59
N LEU A 11 -2.48 -28.27 42.61
CA LEU A 11 -1.52 -27.55 41.77
C LEU A 11 -1.88 -27.77 40.29
N CYS A 12 -2.69 -26.88 39.72
CA CYS A 12 -2.73 -26.72 38.27
C CYS A 12 -1.56 -25.82 37.87
N LEU A 13 -0.44 -26.46 37.55
CA LEU A 13 0.61 -25.92 36.70
C LEU A 13 0.01 -25.61 35.32
N PHE A 14 -0.65 -24.47 35.20
CA PHE A 14 -0.98 -23.88 33.91
C PHE A 14 0.30 -23.25 33.36
N SER A 15 1.11 -24.08 32.72
CA SER A 15 2.03 -23.64 31.68
C SER A 15 1.19 -23.11 30.51
N THR A 16 0.67 -21.89 30.63
CA THR A 16 0.16 -21.14 29.48
C THR A 16 1.36 -20.50 28.80
N SER A 17 1.90 -21.22 27.83
CA SER A 17 2.69 -20.65 26.76
C SER A 17 1.94 -19.46 26.15
N ALA A 18 2.40 -18.25 26.44
CA ALA A 18 2.02 -17.04 25.71
C ALA A 18 2.64 -17.10 24.30
N ALA A 19 2.10 -17.96 23.46
CA ALA A 19 2.41 -18.03 22.03
C ALA A 19 1.08 -17.95 21.27
N CYS A 20 0.51 -16.75 21.21
CA CYS A 20 -0.57 -16.39 20.27
C CYS A 20 -0.83 -14.87 20.36
N SER A 21 0.08 -14.06 19.81
CA SER A 21 -0.17 -12.62 19.60
C SER A 21 0.30 -12.10 18.25
N SER A 22 0.44 -12.96 17.23
CA SER A 22 0.85 -12.53 15.88
C SER A 22 -0.23 -12.64 14.81
N VAL A 23 -1.38 -13.25 15.09
CA VAL A 23 -2.39 -13.59 14.07
C VAL A 23 -3.39 -12.43 13.78
N MET A 24 -3.42 -11.37 14.60
CA MET A 24 -4.40 -10.27 14.46
C MET A 24 -3.92 -9.06 13.64
N VAL A 25 -2.64 -8.99 13.28
CA VAL A 25 -2.07 -7.84 12.53
C VAL A 25 -2.19 -8.05 11.01
N GLU A 26 -2.09 -9.29 10.52
CA GLU A 26 -2.08 -9.58 9.08
C GLU A 26 -3.47 -9.47 8.43
N GLU A 27 -4.54 -9.95 9.06
CA GLU A 27 -5.90 -9.86 8.49
C GLU A 27 -6.35 -8.39 8.30
N ASN A 28 -5.94 -7.50 9.21
CA ASN A 28 -6.21 -6.06 9.08
C ASN A 28 -5.34 -5.39 8.01
N TRP A 29 -4.09 -5.82 7.86
CA TRP A 29 -3.16 -5.26 6.87
C TRP A 29 -3.58 -5.60 5.44
N GLY A 30 -3.84 -6.89 5.16
CA GLY A 30 -4.24 -7.33 3.81
C GLY A 30 -5.54 -6.66 3.34
N GLN A 31 -6.52 -6.51 4.24
CA GLN A 31 -7.76 -5.81 3.93
C GLN A 31 -7.54 -4.31 3.72
N PHE A 32 -6.68 -3.68 4.53
CA PHE A 32 -6.32 -2.27 4.37
C PHE A 32 -5.66 -2.00 3.01
N ILE A 33 -4.63 -2.77 2.65
CA ILE A 33 -3.96 -2.70 1.34
C ILE A 33 -4.95 -2.91 0.19
N SER A 34 -5.80 -3.94 0.29
CA SER A 34 -6.83 -4.24 -0.72
C SER A 34 -7.81 -3.09 -0.89
N ASN A 35 -8.27 -2.48 0.20
CA ASN A 35 -9.19 -1.35 0.15
C ASN A 35 -8.54 -0.10 -0.48
N ILE A 36 -7.27 0.16 -0.19
CA ILE A 36 -6.52 1.26 -0.83
C ILE A 36 -6.42 1.00 -2.33
N ALA A 37 -5.93 -0.18 -2.73
CA ALA A 37 -5.71 -0.50 -4.14
C ALA A 37 -7.00 -0.40 -4.99
N LYS A 38 -8.15 -0.70 -4.40
CA LYS A 38 -9.47 -0.54 -5.03
C LYS A 38 -9.98 0.90 -5.08
N GLY A 39 -9.31 1.83 -4.41
CA GLY A 39 -9.82 3.20 -4.26
C GLY A 39 -11.08 3.27 -3.41
N ASN A 40 -11.18 2.44 -2.35
CA ASN A 40 -12.30 2.53 -1.41
C ASN A 40 -12.34 3.95 -0.82
N SER A 41 -13.46 4.66 -1.02
CA SER A 41 -13.52 6.11 -0.74
C SER A 41 -13.36 6.43 0.74
N GLN A 42 -13.90 5.61 1.64
CA GLN A 42 -13.72 5.78 3.09
C GLN A 42 -12.27 5.55 3.50
N THR A 43 -11.61 4.56 2.90
CA THR A 43 -10.20 4.23 3.18
C THR A 43 -9.27 5.34 2.69
N ILE A 44 -9.48 5.84 1.46
CA ILE A 44 -8.68 6.94 0.91
C ILE A 44 -8.87 8.23 1.72
N ALA A 45 -10.09 8.55 2.16
CA ALA A 45 -10.37 9.77 2.91
C ALA A 45 -9.63 9.84 4.27
N VAL A 46 -9.31 8.69 4.88
CA VAL A 46 -8.59 8.63 6.17
C VAL A 46 -7.13 8.24 6.02
N LEU A 47 -6.66 8.06 4.78
CA LEU A 47 -5.32 7.57 4.48
C LEU A 47 -4.20 8.42 5.09
N PRO A 48 -4.22 9.77 5.04
CA PRO A 48 -3.15 10.59 5.63
C PRO A 48 -2.96 10.32 7.13
N GLY A 49 -4.07 10.30 7.88
CA GLY A 49 -4.06 9.99 9.31
C GLY A 49 -3.59 8.56 9.62
N LYS A 50 -3.95 7.59 8.77
CA LYS A 50 -3.49 6.20 8.92
C LYS A 50 -2.00 6.06 8.66
N ILE A 51 -1.47 6.67 7.60
CA ILE A 51 -0.03 6.64 7.30
C ILE A 51 0.75 7.26 8.45
N LYS A 52 0.33 8.42 8.95
CA LYS A 52 0.96 9.08 10.10
C LYS A 52 1.00 8.19 11.34
N ALA A 53 -0.02 7.37 11.57
CA ALA A 53 -0.09 6.49 12.73
C ALA A 53 0.80 5.23 12.61
N ILE A 54 1.10 4.77 11.39
CA ILE A 54 1.77 3.49 11.16
C ILE A 54 3.20 3.62 10.61
N SER A 55 3.61 4.79 10.12
CA SER A 55 4.87 5.00 9.37
C SER A 55 6.13 4.53 10.10
N HIS A 56 6.14 4.64 11.44
CA HIS A 56 7.26 4.22 12.31
C HIS A 56 7.23 2.74 12.70
N SER A 57 6.15 2.02 12.39
CA SER A 57 5.96 0.62 12.83
C SER A 57 5.89 -0.36 11.67
N ILE A 58 5.73 0.12 10.44
CA ILE A 58 5.72 -0.73 9.24
C ILE A 58 7.15 -1.02 8.77
N THR A 59 7.36 -2.25 8.33
CA THR A 59 8.61 -2.71 7.71
C THR A 59 8.78 -2.14 6.29
N ASP A 60 9.98 -2.23 5.71
CA ASP A 60 10.21 -1.80 4.33
C ASP A 60 9.35 -2.57 3.30
N PRO A 61 9.17 -3.91 3.40
CA PRO A 61 8.22 -4.62 2.54
C PRO A 61 6.78 -4.09 2.63
N GLN A 62 6.33 -3.75 3.84
CA GLN A 62 5.00 -3.15 4.04
C GLN A 62 4.92 -1.74 3.47
N ALA A 63 5.99 -0.94 3.57
CA ALA A 63 6.06 0.36 2.94
C ALA A 63 5.96 0.26 1.41
N ILE A 64 6.68 -0.70 0.80
CA ILE A 64 6.59 -0.98 -0.64
C ILE A 64 5.17 -1.39 -1.02
N GLU A 65 4.56 -2.32 -0.28
CA GLU A 65 3.18 -2.75 -0.55
C GLU A 65 2.17 -1.61 -0.43
N LEU A 66 2.36 -0.72 0.54
CA LEU A 66 1.50 0.45 0.73
C LEU A 66 1.65 1.45 -0.42
N VAL A 67 2.87 1.78 -0.83
CA VAL A 67 3.12 2.64 -2.00
C VAL A 67 2.51 2.01 -3.28
N GLU A 68 2.69 0.70 -3.48
CA GLU A 68 2.08 -0.03 -4.61
C GLU A 68 0.54 0.09 -4.60
N ALA A 69 -0.08 -0.11 -3.44
CA ALA A 69 -1.54 -0.03 -3.29
C ALA A 69 -2.07 1.38 -3.56
N ILE A 70 -1.41 2.42 -3.03
CA ILE A 70 -1.80 3.82 -3.27
C ILE A 70 -1.65 4.16 -4.75
N SER A 71 -0.59 3.67 -5.40
CA SER A 71 -0.38 3.82 -6.85
C SER A 71 -1.55 3.21 -7.64
N PHE A 72 -2.00 2.00 -7.28
CA PHE A 72 -3.14 1.36 -7.94
C PHE A 72 -4.47 2.12 -7.74
N ALA A 73 -4.63 2.82 -6.62
CA ALA A 73 -5.80 3.64 -6.37
C ALA A 73 -5.98 4.76 -7.42
N LEU A 74 -4.90 5.19 -8.10
CA LEU A 74 -4.95 6.17 -9.19
C LEU A 74 -5.84 5.73 -10.35
N ILE A 75 -6.03 4.42 -10.56
CA ILE A 75 -6.88 3.88 -11.63
C ILE A 75 -8.35 4.22 -11.37
N ASN A 76 -8.81 4.15 -10.12
CA ASN A 76 -10.24 4.24 -9.79
C ASN A 76 -10.64 5.57 -9.15
N LYS A 77 -9.73 6.19 -8.39
CA LYS A 77 -9.98 7.42 -7.63
C LYS A 77 -8.82 8.42 -7.76
N PRO A 78 -8.40 8.78 -8.98
CA PRO A 78 -7.20 9.59 -9.21
C PRO A 78 -7.18 10.87 -8.36
N LEU A 79 -8.27 11.65 -8.38
CA LEU A 79 -8.31 12.93 -7.66
C LEU A 79 -8.28 12.78 -6.13
N ALA A 80 -9.04 11.83 -5.58
CA ALA A 80 -9.07 11.63 -4.13
C ALA A 80 -7.74 11.05 -3.62
N THR A 81 -7.13 10.15 -4.39
CA THR A 81 -5.81 9.61 -4.09
C THR A 81 -4.75 10.71 -4.11
N LEU A 82 -4.71 11.53 -5.17
CA LEU A 82 -3.75 12.64 -5.28
C LEU A 82 -3.92 13.66 -4.15
N GLN A 83 -5.15 13.99 -3.78
CA GLN A 83 -5.42 14.89 -2.67
C GLN A 83 -4.89 14.31 -1.34
N ALA A 84 -5.13 13.03 -1.08
CA ALA A 84 -4.63 12.38 0.13
C ALA A 84 -3.09 12.35 0.16
N THR A 85 -2.43 12.07 -0.97
CA THR A 85 -0.96 12.01 -1.04
C THR A 85 -0.31 13.38 -1.04
N GLU A 86 -1.00 14.43 -1.50
CA GLU A 86 -0.56 15.83 -1.33
C GLU A 86 -0.56 16.22 0.14
N GLU A 87 -1.61 15.89 0.90
CA GLU A 87 -1.67 16.12 2.35
C GLU A 87 -0.52 15.40 3.07
N ILE A 88 -0.27 14.14 2.71
CA ILE A 88 0.86 13.35 3.23
C ILE A 88 2.21 14.07 2.97
N GLY A 89 2.39 14.64 1.78
CA GLY A 89 3.60 15.37 1.38
C GLY A 89 3.88 16.61 2.24
N THR A 90 2.87 17.17 2.92
CA THR A 90 3.06 18.33 3.82
C THR A 90 3.67 17.98 5.18
N SER A 91 3.75 16.68 5.52
CA SER A 91 4.31 16.22 6.79
C SER A 91 5.79 16.60 6.92
N ALA A 92 6.26 16.96 8.11
CA ALA A 92 7.70 17.15 8.38
C ALA A 92 8.45 15.83 8.62
N ASP A 93 7.71 14.72 8.74
CA ASP A 93 8.25 13.38 8.98
C ASP A 93 8.55 12.69 7.64
N THR A 94 9.83 12.41 7.39
CA THR A 94 10.30 11.79 6.15
C THR A 94 9.78 10.36 5.96
N LEU A 95 9.48 9.63 7.04
CA LEU A 95 8.87 8.30 6.96
C LEU A 95 7.40 8.36 6.53
N VAL A 96 6.75 9.52 6.71
CA VAL A 96 5.41 9.80 6.18
C VAL A 96 5.51 10.31 4.74
N GLN A 97 6.44 11.23 4.45
CA GLN A 97 6.60 11.83 3.12
C GLN A 97 6.88 10.81 2.00
N ARG A 98 7.49 9.65 2.29
CA ARG A 98 7.73 8.59 1.28
C ARG A 98 6.47 8.00 0.62
N PHE A 99 5.29 8.40 1.06
CA PHE A 99 3.99 8.01 0.48
C PHE A 99 3.30 9.18 -0.26
N ASP A 100 4.02 10.25 -0.56
CA ASP A 100 3.50 11.43 -1.23
C ASP A 100 3.19 11.20 -2.73
N SER A 101 2.64 12.25 -3.36
CA SER A 101 2.28 12.23 -4.79
C SER A 101 3.48 11.98 -5.69
N GLY A 102 4.67 12.50 -5.38
CA GLY A 102 5.88 12.23 -6.16
C GLY A 102 6.21 10.73 -6.18
N SER A 103 6.12 10.09 -5.02
CA SER A 103 6.43 8.67 -4.84
C SER A 103 5.47 7.77 -5.60
N ILE A 104 4.16 8.00 -5.51
CA ILE A 104 3.15 7.15 -6.17
C ILE A 104 3.04 7.38 -7.68
N CYS A 105 3.42 8.56 -8.17
CA CYS A 105 3.40 8.88 -9.60
C CYS A 105 4.65 8.35 -10.34
N SER A 106 5.73 8.01 -9.61
CA SER A 106 7.01 7.53 -10.16
C SER A 106 7.04 6.04 -10.53
N VAL A 107 5.88 5.39 -10.69
CA VAL A 107 5.76 3.95 -11.05
C VAL A 107 6.54 3.00 -10.10
N PRO A 108 6.30 3.07 -8.78
CA PRO A 108 7.07 2.32 -7.77
C PRO A 108 6.95 0.78 -7.89
N ALA A 109 5.88 0.28 -8.54
CA ALA A 109 5.67 -1.14 -8.79
C ALA A 109 6.71 -1.78 -9.73
N ILE A 110 7.65 -1.01 -10.28
CA ILE A 110 8.46 -1.51 -11.38
C ILE A 110 9.43 -2.64 -11.01
N MET A 111 10.02 -2.59 -9.83
CA MET A 111 11.00 -3.59 -9.40
C MET A 111 10.35 -4.91 -8.99
N SER A 112 9.08 -4.87 -8.56
CA SER A 112 8.35 -6.04 -8.08
C SER A 112 7.60 -6.80 -9.17
N TYR A 113 7.23 -6.13 -10.27
CA TYR A 113 6.31 -6.67 -11.27
C TYR A 113 6.98 -7.00 -12.61
N THR A 114 6.34 -7.89 -13.38
CA THR A 114 6.74 -8.19 -14.75
C THR A 114 6.59 -6.97 -15.66
N LYS A 115 7.40 -6.89 -16.73
CA LYS A 115 7.30 -5.81 -17.73
C LYS A 115 5.86 -5.61 -18.23
N SER A 116 5.18 -6.70 -18.58
CA SER A 116 3.78 -6.65 -19.05
C SER A 116 2.84 -6.02 -18.00
N SER A 117 3.04 -6.34 -16.73
CA SER A 117 2.21 -5.81 -15.63
C SER A 117 2.44 -4.32 -15.43
N VAL A 118 3.69 -3.88 -15.51
CA VAL A 118 4.07 -2.46 -15.42
C VAL A 118 3.44 -1.67 -16.57
N LEU A 119 3.54 -2.18 -17.81
CA LEU A 119 2.92 -1.55 -18.98
C LEU A 119 1.39 -1.49 -18.87
N GLN A 120 0.76 -2.54 -18.35
CA GLN A 120 -0.68 -2.56 -18.13
C GLN A 120 -1.12 -1.54 -17.08
N TYR A 121 -0.43 -1.49 -15.94
CA TYR A 121 -0.68 -0.46 -14.92
C TYR A 121 -0.52 0.94 -15.49
N TYR A 122 0.58 1.21 -16.19
CA TYR A 122 0.86 2.51 -16.80
C TYR A 122 -0.25 2.94 -17.77
N ALA A 123 -0.73 2.04 -18.63
CA ALA A 123 -1.81 2.35 -19.57
C ALA A 123 -3.10 2.76 -18.83
N LEU A 124 -3.51 1.98 -17.82
CA LEU A 124 -4.73 2.24 -17.05
C LEU A 124 -4.62 3.52 -16.21
N ALA A 125 -3.51 3.71 -15.50
CA ALA A 125 -3.30 4.86 -14.65
C ALA A 125 -3.21 6.16 -15.46
N THR A 126 -2.46 6.16 -16.58
CA THR A 126 -2.39 7.36 -17.44
C THR A 126 -3.72 7.68 -18.10
N GLU A 127 -4.54 6.70 -18.46
CA GLU A 127 -5.90 6.94 -18.94
C GLU A 127 -6.78 7.60 -17.86
N ALA A 128 -6.74 7.08 -16.63
CA ALA A 128 -7.48 7.65 -15.50
C ALA A 128 -7.05 9.09 -15.19
N LEU A 129 -5.74 9.35 -15.17
CA LEU A 129 -5.19 10.69 -14.94
C LEU A 129 -5.56 11.68 -16.06
N LYS A 130 -5.54 11.24 -17.33
CA LYS A 130 -6.02 12.06 -18.46
C LYS A 130 -7.49 12.45 -18.32
N LYS A 131 -8.35 11.50 -17.92
CA LYS A 131 -9.78 11.76 -17.66
C LYS A 131 -9.99 12.72 -16.48
N ALA A 132 -9.13 12.65 -15.47
CA ALA A 132 -9.17 13.52 -14.30
C ALA A 132 -8.76 14.98 -14.61
N GLY A 133 -8.07 15.22 -15.74
CA GLY A 133 -7.81 16.55 -16.27
C GLY A 133 -6.73 17.33 -15.51
N LYS A 134 -6.86 18.67 -15.49
CA LYS A 134 -5.83 19.59 -14.99
C LYS A 134 -5.28 19.24 -13.59
N PRO A 135 -6.10 18.87 -12.59
CA PRO A 135 -5.59 18.53 -11.26
C PRO A 135 -4.65 17.30 -11.23
N ALA A 136 -4.71 16.43 -12.24
CA ALA A 136 -3.89 15.23 -12.35
C ALA A 136 -2.70 15.38 -13.31
N ALA A 137 -2.51 16.56 -13.91
CA ALA A 137 -1.54 16.78 -14.98
C ALA A 137 -0.09 16.58 -14.51
N GLU A 138 0.25 17.00 -13.30
CA GLU A 138 1.59 16.80 -12.74
C GLU A 138 1.91 15.32 -12.56
N CYS A 139 1.01 14.56 -11.93
CA CYS A 139 1.20 13.12 -11.78
C CYS A 139 1.32 12.41 -13.13
N LEU A 140 0.53 12.81 -14.13
CA LEU A 140 0.63 12.28 -15.48
C LEU A 140 2.01 12.53 -16.09
N ASN A 141 2.56 13.73 -15.94
CA ASN A 141 3.89 14.08 -16.44
C ASN A 141 4.99 13.27 -15.75
N ILE A 142 4.94 13.13 -14.42
CA ILE A 142 5.89 12.31 -13.64
C ILE A 142 5.84 10.87 -14.14
N MET A 143 4.64 10.31 -14.29
CA MET A 143 4.46 8.93 -14.71
C MET A 143 4.98 8.68 -16.14
N GLN A 144 4.79 9.63 -17.05
CA GLN A 144 5.33 9.57 -18.41
C GLN A 144 6.86 9.66 -18.42
N ALA A 145 7.44 10.57 -17.64
CA ALA A 145 8.89 10.71 -17.53
C ALA A 145 9.54 9.44 -16.96
N ALA A 146 8.98 8.90 -15.86
CA ALA A 146 9.42 7.64 -15.29
C ALA A 146 9.36 6.52 -16.33
N MET A 147 8.26 6.41 -17.08
CA MET A 147 8.14 5.36 -18.10
C MET A 147 9.13 5.49 -19.25
N ALA A 148 9.50 6.70 -19.63
CA ALA A 148 10.54 6.93 -20.63
C ALA A 148 11.92 6.44 -20.13
N GLU A 149 12.28 6.77 -18.89
CA GLU A 149 13.53 6.31 -18.26
C GLU A 149 13.57 4.78 -18.17
N ILE A 150 12.46 4.18 -17.75
CA ILE A 150 12.29 2.74 -17.64
C ILE A 150 12.48 2.03 -18.99
N GLN A 151 11.94 2.60 -20.07
CA GLN A 151 12.11 2.05 -21.42
C GLN A 151 13.56 2.15 -21.87
N GLN A 152 14.23 3.28 -21.58
CA GLN A 152 15.64 3.48 -21.89
C GLN A 152 16.57 2.51 -21.14
N GLU A 153 16.29 2.21 -19.86
CA GLU A 153 17.03 1.21 -19.08
C GLU A 153 16.80 -0.22 -19.59
N ASP A 154 15.58 -0.54 -20.00
CA ASP A 154 15.23 -1.81 -20.64
C ASP A 154 16.00 -2.03 -21.94
N GLU A 155 16.09 -1.00 -22.79
CA GLU A 155 16.82 -1.05 -24.06
C GLU A 155 18.32 -1.26 -23.87
N ARG A 156 18.87 -0.74 -22.76
CA ARG A 156 20.26 -0.97 -22.35
C ARG A 156 20.49 -2.33 -21.67
N GLY A 157 19.42 -3.07 -21.36
CA GLY A 157 19.50 -4.33 -20.62
C GLY A 157 19.86 -4.17 -19.15
N GLU A 158 19.74 -2.96 -18.60
CA GLU A 158 20.13 -2.62 -17.22
C GLU A 158 18.96 -2.79 -16.24
N MET A 159 17.75 -2.99 -16.76
CA MET A 159 16.54 -3.04 -15.96
C MET A 159 16.38 -4.36 -15.21
N LYS A 160 16.38 -4.28 -13.87
CA LYS A 160 15.97 -5.41 -13.02
C LYS A 160 14.45 -5.48 -12.95
N ARG A 161 13.89 -6.60 -13.41
CA ARG A 161 12.45 -6.86 -13.42
C ARG A 161 12.05 -7.81 -12.30
N GLY A 162 10.87 -7.59 -11.74
CA GLY A 162 10.26 -8.54 -10.80
C GLY A 162 9.46 -9.62 -11.50
N ASN A 163 8.80 -10.45 -10.71
CA ASN A 163 8.02 -11.61 -11.18
C ASN A 163 6.53 -11.55 -10.76
N LYS A 164 6.09 -10.50 -10.05
CA LYS A 164 4.67 -10.32 -9.70
C LYS A 164 3.84 -9.98 -10.95
N SER A 165 2.62 -10.51 -10.99
CA SER A 165 1.63 -10.17 -12.02
C SER A 165 0.64 -9.15 -11.48
N PHE A 166 0.40 -8.08 -12.22
CA PHE A 166 -0.67 -7.13 -11.94
C PHE A 166 -2.01 -7.74 -12.38
N ASN A 167 -3.03 -7.63 -11.52
CA ASN A 167 -4.39 -8.07 -11.84
C ASN A 167 -5.33 -6.87 -11.78
N SER A 168 -5.73 -6.38 -12.95
CA SER A 168 -6.62 -5.23 -13.08
C SER A 168 -7.98 -5.45 -12.42
N VAL A 169 -8.47 -6.69 -12.32
CA VAL A 169 -9.75 -7.01 -11.65
C VAL A 169 -9.68 -6.77 -10.14
N ARG A 170 -8.50 -6.93 -9.51
CA ARG A 170 -8.32 -6.54 -8.10
C ARG A 170 -8.25 -5.04 -7.90
N ALA A 171 -7.80 -4.30 -8.92
CA ALA A 171 -7.77 -2.84 -8.88
C ALA A 171 -9.17 -2.26 -9.15
N SER A 172 -9.92 -2.73 -10.14
CA SER A 172 -11.19 -2.13 -10.60
C SER A 172 -12.45 -2.44 -9.76
N GLY A 173 -12.29 -2.89 -8.51
CA GLY A 173 -13.37 -3.41 -7.66
C GLY A 173 -14.37 -2.37 -7.17
#